data_AF-A0A2K3JZZ4-F1
#
_entry.id   AF-A0A2K3JZZ4-F1
#
_cell.length_a   1.000
_cell.length_b   1.000
_cell.length_c   1.000
_cell.angle_alpha   90.00
_cell.angle_beta   90.00
_cell.angle_gamma   90.00
#
_symmetry.space_group_name_H-M   'P 1'
#
loop_
_entity.id
_entity.type
_entity.pdbx_description
1 polymer ?
#
loop_
_entity_poly.entity_id
_entity_poly.type
_entity_poly.pdbx_seq_one_letter_code
_entity_poly.pdbx_strand_id
1 'polypeptide(L)'
;RQLREFNLALLGKWCWRMLVDREGLWFRVLAARYGVEGGRLRDGGRRGSSWWREIARIREGVGESGGRWFGEHVVRRVGDGSDTIFWTDPWLDETPLCERFGRLYVLSETKSFTVA
;
A
#
# COMPACT_ATOMS: atom_id res chain seq x y z
N ARG A 1 -17.46 12.01 -23.04
CA ARG A 1 -16.01 11.95 -22.75
C ARG A 1 -15.86 11.47 -21.30
N GLN A 2 -15.23 10.31 -21.07
CA GLN A 2 -15.10 9.68 -19.74
C GLN A 2 -13.89 10.25 -18.98
N LEU A 3 -13.96 11.55 -18.66
CA LEU A 3 -12.83 12.28 -18.07
C LEU A 3 -12.54 11.83 -16.63
N ARG A 4 -13.58 11.44 -15.89
CA ARG A 4 -13.47 10.97 -14.51
C ARG A 4 -12.71 9.65 -14.46
N GLU A 5 -13.10 8.70 -15.29
CA GLU A 5 -12.50 7.36 -15.41
C GLU A 5 -11.04 7.47 -15.85
N PHE A 6 -10.76 8.36 -16.81
CA PHE A 6 -9.39 8.63 -17.25
C PHE A 6 -8.50 9.18 -16.11
N ASN A 7 -9.01 10.16 -15.36
CA ASN A 7 -8.28 10.71 -14.21
C ASN A 7 -8.06 9.67 -13.11
N LEU A 8 -9.07 8.83 -12.86
CA LEU A 8 -8.98 7.73 -11.89
C LEU A 8 -7.89 6.73 -12.29
N ALA A 9 -7.84 6.34 -13.57
CA ALA A 9 -6.81 5.46 -14.10
C ALA A 9 -5.39 6.06 -13.96
N LEU A 10 -5.23 7.38 -14.15
CA LEU A 10 -3.95 8.05 -13.94
C LEU A 10 -3.51 8.02 -12.47
N LEU A 11 -4.42 8.25 -11.53
CA LEU A 11 -4.12 8.13 -10.10
C LEU A 11 -3.82 6.69 -9.70
N GLY A 12 -4.53 5.71 -10.27
CA GLY A 12 -4.23 4.28 -10.13
C GLY A 12 -2.84 3.93 -10.66
N LYS A 13 -2.40 4.52 -11.78
CA LYS A 13 -1.05 4.35 -12.30
C LYS A 13 0.02 4.86 -11.33
N TRP A 14 -0.24 5.96 -10.62
CA TRP A 14 0.63 6.41 -9.53
C TRP A 14 0.68 5.41 -8.38
N CYS A 15 -0.47 4.86 -7.98
CA CYS A 15 -0.54 3.81 -6.97
C CYS A 15 0.29 2.58 -7.36
N TRP A 16 0.14 2.11 -8.60
CA TRP A 16 0.92 1.00 -9.14
C TRP A 16 2.42 1.29 -9.11
N ARG A 17 2.86 2.47 -9.57
CA ARG A 17 4.27 2.85 -9.56
C ARG A 17 4.86 2.84 -8.14
N MET A 18 4.08 3.21 -7.12
CA MET A 18 4.56 3.17 -5.72
C MET A 18 4.81 1.75 -5.22
N LEU A 19 4.17 0.75 -5.83
CA LEU A 19 4.40 -0.66 -5.51
C LEU A 19 5.64 -1.21 -6.22
N VAL A 20 5.85 -0.84 -7.49
CA VAL A 20 6.88 -1.48 -8.34
C VAL A 20 8.20 -0.69 -8.48
N ASP A 21 8.18 0.62 -8.23
CA ASP A 21 9.33 1.51 -8.47
C ASP A 21 9.66 2.30 -7.19
N ARG A 22 10.13 1.58 -6.17
CA ARG A 22 10.42 2.12 -4.83
C ARG A 22 11.81 2.75 -4.70
N GLU A 23 12.70 2.48 -5.64
CA GLU A 23 14.08 2.96 -5.59
C GLU A 23 14.29 4.31 -6.30
N GLY A 24 13.34 4.69 -7.16
CA GLY A 24 13.39 5.92 -7.94
C GLY A 24 13.41 7.19 -7.08
N LEU A 25 14.06 8.25 -7.59
CA LEU A 25 14.16 9.54 -6.92
C LEU A 25 12.79 10.13 -6.53
N TRP A 26 11.79 9.99 -7.39
CA TRP A 26 10.44 10.46 -7.14
C TRP A 26 9.82 9.78 -5.90
N PHE A 27 10.06 8.48 -5.70
CA PHE A 27 9.58 7.75 -4.53
C PHE A 27 10.29 8.26 -3.27
N ARG A 28 11.61 8.48 -3.34
CA ARG A 28 12.38 9.05 -2.23
C ARG A 28 11.88 10.44 -1.83
N VAL A 29 11.50 11.28 -2.80
CA VAL A 29 10.88 12.59 -2.54
C VAL A 29 9.55 12.44 -1.82
N LEU A 30 8.69 11.50 -2.23
CA LEU A 30 7.43 11.23 -1.55
C LEU A 30 7.66 10.68 -0.14
N ALA A 31 8.62 9.77 0.02
CA ALA A 31 9.01 9.20 1.32
C ALA A 31 9.53 10.28 2.27
N ALA A 32 10.36 11.20 1.79
CA ALA A 32 10.83 12.33 2.59
C ALA A 32 9.70 13.29 2.96
N ARG A 33 8.73 13.50 2.07
CA ARG A 33 7.61 14.43 2.29
C ARG A 33 6.54 13.87 3.23
N TYR A 34 6.17 12.61 3.07
CA TYR A 34 5.03 12.01 3.76
C TYR A 34 5.43 11.00 4.84
N GLY A 35 6.65 10.45 4.79
CA GLY A 35 7.13 9.39 5.67
C GLY A 35 6.73 7.99 5.19
N VAL A 36 7.44 6.99 5.71
CA VAL A 36 7.21 5.56 5.44
C VAL A 36 6.99 4.84 6.76
N GLU A 37 6.01 3.96 6.80
CA GLU A 37 5.66 3.13 7.95
C GLU A 37 5.18 1.75 7.46
N GLY A 38 5.70 0.67 8.07
CA GLY A 38 5.39 -0.70 7.64
C GLY A 38 5.70 -0.95 6.16
N GLY A 39 6.74 -0.31 5.62
CA GLY A 39 7.10 -0.41 4.20
C GLY A 39 6.16 0.35 3.25
N ARG A 40 5.21 1.15 3.73
CA ARG A 40 4.26 1.91 2.91
C ARG A 40 4.33 3.41 3.19
N LEU A 41 4.04 4.23 2.19
CA LEU A 41 3.98 5.69 2.37
C LEU A 41 2.78 6.05 3.26
N ARG A 42 2.98 6.92 4.24
CA ARG A 42 1.90 7.39 5.11
C ARG A 42 0.85 8.19 4.34
N ASP A 43 -0.37 8.24 4.84
CA ASP A 43 -1.46 9.03 4.25
C ASP A 43 -1.19 10.55 4.26
N GLY A 44 -0.26 11.01 5.10
CA GLY A 44 0.08 12.42 5.31
C GLY A 44 -1.01 13.25 6.01
N GLY A 45 -2.12 12.61 6.40
CA GLY A 45 -3.29 13.23 7.03
C GLY A 45 -3.76 14.53 6.37
N ARG A 46 -4.22 15.49 7.20
CA ARG A 46 -4.69 16.81 6.76
C ARG A 46 -3.58 17.69 6.16
N ARG A 47 -2.31 17.37 6.39
CA ARG A 47 -1.16 18.11 5.84
C ARG A 47 -0.81 17.66 4.42
N GLY A 48 -1.41 16.55 3.96
CA GLY A 48 -1.28 16.05 2.59
C GLY A 48 -1.86 17.03 1.57
N SER A 49 -1.15 17.18 0.44
CA SER A 49 -1.69 17.90 -0.72
C SER A 49 -3.02 17.27 -1.18
N SER A 50 -3.89 18.05 -1.84
CA SER A 50 -5.15 17.50 -2.36
C SER A 50 -4.93 16.28 -3.26
N TRP A 51 -3.90 16.35 -4.12
CA TRP A 51 -3.49 15.25 -4.97
C TRP A 51 -3.09 14.00 -4.17
N TRP A 52 -2.28 14.16 -3.11
CA TRP A 52 -1.85 13.04 -2.28
C TRP A 52 -3.02 12.40 -1.53
N ARG A 53 -3.98 13.20 -1.06
CA ARG A 53 -5.19 12.69 -0.41
C ARG A 53 -6.04 11.84 -1.35
N GLU A 54 -6.14 12.20 -2.63
CA GLU A 54 -6.85 11.36 -3.62
C GLU A 54 -6.09 10.05 -3.91
N ILE A 55 -4.76 10.10 -4.00
CA ILE A 55 -3.94 8.88 -4.13
C ILE A 55 -4.12 7.97 -2.92
N ALA A 56 -4.04 8.53 -1.71
CA ALA A 56 -4.23 7.77 -0.47
C ALA A 56 -5.63 7.13 -0.42
N ARG A 57 -6.67 7.86 -0.85
CA ARG A 57 -8.05 7.32 -0.94
C ARG A 57 -8.15 6.11 -1.86
N ILE A 58 -7.55 6.17 -3.05
CA ILE A 58 -7.55 5.05 -4.00
C ILE A 58 -6.81 3.84 -3.42
N ARG A 59 -5.66 4.07 -2.77
CA ARG A 59 -4.85 3.01 -2.17
C ARG A 59 -5.56 2.31 -1.02
N GLU A 60 -6.19 3.08 -0.13
CA GLU A 60 -6.93 2.54 1.03
C GLU A 60 -8.35 2.07 0.64
N GLY A 61 -8.83 2.43 -0.55
CA GLY A 61 -10.19 2.14 -1.03
C GLY A 61 -11.27 2.88 -0.26
N VAL A 62 -10.98 4.11 0.21
CA VAL A 62 -11.90 4.92 1.01
C VAL A 62 -12.64 5.93 0.13
N GLY A 63 -13.98 5.88 0.14
CA GLY A 63 -14.83 6.93 -0.42
C GLY A 63 -15.27 6.75 -1.87
N GLU A 64 -15.02 5.60 -2.50
CA GLU A 64 -15.57 5.28 -3.81
C GLU A 64 -16.82 4.41 -3.72
N SER A 65 -17.83 4.71 -4.55
CA SER A 65 -19.07 3.92 -4.66
C SER A 65 -18.86 2.51 -5.22
N GLY A 66 -17.63 2.19 -5.67
CA GLY A 66 -17.27 0.92 -6.32
C GLY A 66 -16.36 0.00 -5.49
N GLY A 67 -16.21 0.22 -4.18
CA GLY A 67 -15.36 -0.62 -3.33
C GLY A 67 -13.87 -0.33 -3.47
N ARG A 68 -12.99 -1.27 -3.09
CA ARG A 68 -11.53 -1.10 -3.10
C ARG A 68 -10.96 -1.42 -4.48
N TRP A 69 -11.45 -0.77 -5.54
CA TRP A 69 -11.15 -1.17 -6.94
C TRP A 69 -9.65 -1.40 -7.20
N PHE A 70 -8.76 -0.52 -6.73
CA PHE A 70 -7.32 -0.67 -6.97
C PHE A 70 -6.77 -1.89 -6.22
N GLY A 71 -7.16 -2.05 -4.95
CA GLY A 71 -6.70 -3.17 -4.12
C GLY A 71 -7.26 -4.52 -4.57
N GLU A 72 -8.50 -4.56 -5.06
CA GLU A 72 -9.17 -5.77 -5.56
C GLU A 72 -8.61 -6.26 -6.90
N HIS A 73 -7.96 -5.38 -7.68
CA HIS A 73 -7.43 -5.70 -9.00
C HIS A 73 -5.90 -5.77 -9.04
N VAL A 74 -5.22 -5.65 -7.90
CA VAL A 74 -3.76 -5.72 -7.79
C VAL A 74 -3.36 -6.84 -6.84
N VAL A 75 -2.63 -7.81 -7.39
CA VAL A 75 -2.09 -8.94 -6.62
C VAL A 75 -0.58 -8.80 -6.51
N ARG A 76 -0.06 -8.89 -5.27
CA ARG A 76 1.39 -9.00 -5.04
C ARG A 76 1.84 -10.43 -5.31
N ARG A 77 2.94 -10.59 -6.02
CA ARG A 77 3.68 -11.87 -6.06
C ARG A 77 4.95 -11.72 -5.25
N VAL A 78 5.12 -12.59 -4.26
CA VAL A 78 6.31 -12.61 -3.42
C VAL A 78 7.47 -13.16 -4.23
N GLY A 79 8.58 -12.42 -4.25
CA GLY A 79 9.85 -12.86 -4.83
C GLY A 79 10.68 -13.62 -3.81
N ASP A 80 11.83 -13.05 -3.45
CA ASP A 80 12.71 -13.61 -2.41
C ASP A 80 12.19 -13.40 -0.98
N GLY A 81 11.17 -12.56 -0.79
CA GLY A 81 10.56 -12.27 0.51
C GLY A 81 11.24 -11.16 1.31
N SER A 82 12.32 -10.57 0.79
CA SER A 82 13.12 -9.53 1.48
C SER A 82 12.36 -8.21 1.67
N ASP A 83 11.32 -7.97 0.88
CA ASP A 83 10.50 -6.75 0.90
C ASP A 83 9.11 -6.98 1.52
N THR A 84 8.87 -8.16 2.09
CA THR A 84 7.55 -8.63 2.52
C THR A 84 7.54 -8.91 4.01
N ILE A 85 6.74 -8.18 4.78
CA ILE A 85 6.68 -8.33 6.24
C ILE A 85 5.83 -9.56 6.58
N PHE A 86 6.42 -10.50 7.30
CA PHE A 86 5.83 -11.82 7.60
C PHE A 86 4.42 -11.73 8.19
N TRP A 87 4.20 -10.82 9.15
CA TRP A 87 2.93 -10.75 9.86
C TRP A 87 1.89 -9.87 9.19
N THR A 88 2.31 -8.72 8.65
CA THR A 88 1.38 -7.64 8.26
C THR A 88 1.12 -7.57 6.77
N ASP A 89 1.97 -8.16 5.93
CA ASP A 89 1.69 -8.24 4.50
C ASP A 89 0.88 -9.52 4.16
N PRO A 90 -0.10 -9.45 3.25
CA PRO A 90 -0.78 -10.62 2.73
C PRO A 90 0.12 -11.28 1.67
N TRP A 91 0.83 -12.34 2.07
CA TRP A 91 1.84 -13.00 1.24
C TRP A 91 1.61 -14.51 1.01
N LEU A 92 0.75 -15.15 1.82
CA LEU A 92 0.27 -16.53 1.62
C LEU A 92 -1.12 -16.55 1.00
N ASP A 93 -2.05 -15.77 1.56
CA ASP A 93 -3.43 -15.61 1.12
C ASP A 93 -3.76 -14.11 1.00
N GLU A 94 -5.01 -13.77 0.71
CA GLU A 94 -5.49 -12.37 0.63
C GLU A 94 -5.51 -11.64 1.98
N THR A 95 -5.32 -12.36 3.10
CA THR A 95 -5.40 -11.80 4.46
C THR A 95 -4.05 -11.88 5.17
N PRO A 96 -3.59 -10.81 5.85
CA PRO A 96 -2.39 -10.83 6.67
C PRO A 96 -2.43 -11.90 7.77
N LEU A 97 -1.27 -12.50 8.09
CA LEU A 97 -1.18 -13.52 9.13
C LEU A 97 -1.51 -12.97 10.53
N CYS A 98 -1.27 -11.69 10.79
CA CYS A 98 -1.65 -11.07 12.06
C CYS A 98 -3.17 -11.03 12.28
N GLU A 99 -3.97 -10.97 11.22
CA GLU A 99 -5.44 -11.02 11.31
C GLU A 99 -5.92 -12.46 11.50
N ARG A 100 -5.33 -13.40 10.74
CA ARG A 100 -5.71 -14.83 10.83
C ARG A 100 -5.25 -15.50 12.11
N PHE A 101 -4.06 -15.15 12.60
CA PHE A 101 -3.40 -15.76 13.75
C PHE A 101 -3.04 -14.74 14.83
N GLY A 102 -4.02 -13.88 15.19
CA GLY A 102 -3.80 -12.77 16.13
C GLY A 102 -3.17 -13.16 17.47
N ARG A 103 -3.51 -14.34 18.03
CA ARG A 103 -2.88 -14.83 19.27
C ARG A 103 -1.37 -15.07 19.12
N LEU A 104 -0.94 -15.68 18.00
CA LEU A 104 0.47 -15.90 17.72
C LEU A 104 1.19 -14.58 17.42
N TYR A 105 0.53 -13.65 16.73
CA TYR A 105 1.07 -12.32 16.48
C TYR A 105 1.35 -11.54 17.76
N VAL A 106 0.42 -11.56 18.72
CA VAL A 106 0.62 -10.87 20.01
C VAL A 106 1.85 -11.42 20.73
N LEU A 107 2.00 -12.75 20.74
CA LEU A 107 3.11 -13.44 21.39
C LEU A 107 4.45 -13.35 20.64
N SER A 108 4.46 -12.96 19.36
CA SER A 108 5.70 -12.91 18.58
C SER A 108 6.56 -11.70 18.97
N GLU A 109 7.87 -11.91 19.08
CA GLU A 109 8.84 -10.82 19.27
C GLU A 109 9.17 -10.13 17.92
N THR A 110 9.08 -10.88 16.83
CA THR A 110 9.52 -10.48 15.48
C THR A 110 8.38 -9.95 14.61
N LYS A 111 7.61 -8.98 15.12
CA LYS A 111 6.42 -8.44 14.42
C LYS A 111 6.71 -7.76 13.08
N SER A 112 7.93 -7.28 12.88
CA SER A 112 8.37 -6.51 11.70
C SER A 112 9.41 -7.24 10.84
N PHE A 113 9.60 -8.55 11.04
CA PHE A 113 10.55 -9.32 10.25
C PHE A 113 10.02 -9.62 8.85
N THR A 114 10.95 -9.80 7.91
CA THR A 114 10.66 -10.17 6.53
C THR A 114 10.42 -11.68 6.39
N VAL A 115 9.92 -12.10 5.22
CA VAL A 115 9.77 -13.52 4.89
C VAL A 115 11.11 -14.18 4.56
N ALA A 116 12.06 -13.40 4.01
CA ALA A 116 13.45 -13.81 3.81
C ALA A 116 14.26 -13.80 5.12
#